data_AF-A0A1F6VS53-F1
#
_entry.id   AF-A0A1F6VS53-F1
#
_cell.length_a   1.000
_cell.length_b   1.000
_cell.length_c   1.000
_cell.angle_alpha   90.00
_cell.angle_beta   90.00
_cell.angle_gamma   90.00
#
_symmetry.space_group_name_H-M   'P 1'
#
loop_
_entity.id
_entity.type
_entity.pdbx_description
1 polymer ?
#
loop_
_entity_poly.entity_id
_entity_poly.type
_entity_poly.pdbx_seq_one_letter_code
_entity_poly.pdbx_strand_id
1 'polypeptide(L)'
;MFNIAYAETDSVVNAIFAKVVDPVINFLFILAFLYFIYGIVVFIQNANNEEARAKGKQHMVWGIVGLLIMFSAFTIMQIIVNTLDLESPPNGPNYRQIDQN
;
A
#
# COMPACT_ATOMS: atom_id res chain seq x y z
N MET A 1 -18.97 35.55 4.75
CA MET A 1 -18.35 34.27 5.17
C MET A 1 -18.15 33.43 3.91
N PHE A 2 -16.92 33.18 3.50
CA PHE A 2 -16.63 32.31 2.37
C PHE A 2 -16.64 30.87 2.87
N ASN A 3 -17.68 30.10 2.53
CA ASN A 3 -17.67 28.66 2.69
C ASN A 3 -16.68 28.11 1.67
N ILE A 4 -15.55 27.69 2.20
CA ILE A 4 -14.43 27.12 1.46
C ILE A 4 -14.81 25.76 0.87
N ALA A 5 -14.72 25.66 -0.45
CA ALA A 5 -14.96 24.47 -1.28
C ALA A 5 -14.00 23.27 -1.01
N TYR A 6 -13.21 23.31 0.07
CA TYR A 6 -12.23 22.26 0.40
C TYR A 6 -12.90 20.97 0.89
N ALA A 7 -14.00 21.07 1.65
CA ALA A 7 -14.69 19.89 2.17
C ALA A 7 -15.22 18.96 1.06
N GLU A 8 -15.60 19.50 -0.09
CA GLU A 8 -16.04 18.71 -1.24
C GLU A 8 -14.86 18.02 -1.93
N THR A 9 -13.74 18.72 -2.08
CA THR A 9 -12.52 18.19 -2.74
C THR A 9 -11.94 17.01 -1.96
N ASP A 10 -11.86 17.11 -0.63
CA ASP A 10 -11.37 16.02 0.23
C ASP A 10 -12.24 14.76 0.12
N SER A 11 -13.57 14.95 0.02
CA SER A 11 -14.51 13.83 -0.12
C SER A 11 -14.34 13.08 -1.44
N VAL A 12 -14.11 13.81 -2.55
CA VAL A 12 -13.89 13.22 -3.87
C VAL A 12 -12.56 12.49 -3.91
N VAL A 13 -11.50 13.10 -3.37
CA VAL A 13 -10.18 12.47 -3.29
C VAL A 13 -10.26 11.18 -2.48
N ASN A 14 -10.82 11.22 -1.27
CA ASN A 14 -10.98 10.03 -0.42
C ASN A 14 -11.83 8.94 -1.08
N ALA A 15 -12.89 9.32 -1.80
CA ALA A 15 -13.70 8.36 -2.55
C ALA A 15 -12.90 7.68 -3.67
N ILE A 16 -12.07 8.42 -4.41
CA ILE A 16 -11.21 7.84 -5.45
C ILE A 16 -10.19 6.88 -4.84
N PHE A 17 -9.54 7.26 -3.74
CA PHE A 17 -8.58 6.38 -3.05
C PHE A 17 -9.25 5.08 -2.60
N ALA A 18 -10.35 5.18 -1.87
CA ALA A 18 -11.05 4.02 -1.32
C ALA A 18 -11.71 3.12 -2.38
N LYS A 19 -12.17 3.68 -3.50
CA LYS A 19 -12.92 2.92 -4.53
C LYS A 19 -12.06 2.45 -5.70
N VAL A 20 -10.93 3.10 -5.96
CA VAL A 20 -10.10 2.83 -7.15
C VAL A 20 -8.68 2.46 -6.74
N VAL A 21 -8.02 3.30 -5.95
CA VAL A 21 -6.59 3.13 -5.66
C VAL A 21 -6.36 1.91 -4.76
N ASP A 22 -7.05 1.80 -3.62
CA ASP A 22 -6.83 0.68 -2.69
C ASP A 22 -7.12 -0.69 -3.32
N PRO A 23 -8.24 -0.89 -4.06
CA PRO A 23 -8.47 -2.15 -4.76
C PRO A 23 -7.41 -2.46 -5.81
N VAL A 24 -6.96 -1.46 -6.58
CA VAL A 24 -5.94 -1.65 -7.62
C VAL A 24 -4.59 -2.01 -7.01
N ILE A 25 -4.16 -1.33 -5.94
CA ILE A 25 -2.92 -1.66 -5.24
C ILE A 25 -2.98 -3.10 -4.72
N ASN A 26 -4.06 -3.49 -4.05
CA ASN A 26 -4.22 -4.84 -3.52
C ASN A 26 -4.21 -5.89 -4.65
N PHE A 27 -4.89 -5.60 -5.77
CA PHE A 27 -4.88 -6.47 -6.94
C PHE A 27 -3.49 -6.62 -7.55
N LEU A 28 -2.75 -5.52 -7.73
CA LEU A 28 -1.38 -5.54 -8.25
C LEU A 28 -0.42 -6.28 -7.30
N PHE A 29 -0.59 -6.15 -5.99
CA PHE A 29 0.19 -6.89 -5.01
C PHE A 29 0.00 -8.40 -5.16
N ILE A 30 -1.25 -8.86 -5.25
CA ILE A 30 -1.57 -10.28 -5.49
C ILE A 30 -0.95 -10.75 -6.80
N LEU A 31 -1.07 -9.96 -7.87
CA LEU A 31 -0.51 -10.31 -9.18
C LEU A 31 1.02 -10.40 -9.15
N ALA A 32 1.70 -9.44 -8.52
CA ALA A 32 3.16 -9.44 -8.36
C ALA A 32 3.62 -10.65 -7.52
N PHE A 33 2.89 -10.97 -6.45
CA PHE A 33 3.17 -12.14 -5.62
C PHE A 33 3.01 -13.44 -6.41
N LEU A 34 1.91 -13.60 -7.16
CA LEU A 34 1.71 -14.78 -8.02
C LEU A 34 2.79 -14.91 -9.10
N TYR A 35 3.20 -13.79 -9.71
CA TYR A 35 4.28 -13.78 -10.69
C TYR A 35 5.62 -14.19 -10.09
N PHE A 36 5.90 -13.76 -8.86
CA PHE A 36 7.07 -14.20 -8.11
C PHE A 36 7.03 -15.71 -7.83
N ILE A 37 5.90 -16.26 -7.37
CA ILE A 37 5.71 -17.69 -7.16
C ILE A 37 5.87 -18.47 -8.47
N TYR A 38 5.33 -17.97 -9.58
CA TYR A 38 5.53 -18.57 -10.90
C TYR A 38 7.01 -18.65 -11.26
N GLY A 39 7.78 -17.59 -11.02
CA GLY A 39 9.23 -17.60 -11.19
C GLY A 39 9.93 -18.70 -10.38
N ILE A 40 9.52 -18.91 -9.13
CA ILE A 40 10.05 -19.99 -8.27
C ILE A 40 9.73 -21.37 -8.86
N VAL A 41 8.49 -21.59 -9.28
CA VAL A 41 8.07 -22.87 -9.87
C VAL A 41 8.89 -23.17 -11.14
N VAL A 42 9.04 -22.18 -12.03
CA VAL A 42 9.85 -22.33 -13.25
C VAL A 42 11.31 -22.59 -12.90
N PHE A 43 11.87 -21.91 -11.90
CA PHE A 43 13.24 -22.10 -11.46
C PHE A 43 13.51 -23.51 -10.92
N ILE A 44 12.59 -24.07 -10.12
CA ILE A 44 12.71 -25.41 -9.54
C ILE A 44 12.50 -26.49 -10.61
N GLN A 45 11.47 -26.37 -11.45
CA GLN A 45 11.17 -27.36 -12.49
C GLN A 45 12.28 -27.49 -13.53
N ASN A 46 12.98 -26.39 -13.82
CA ASN A 46 14.04 -26.35 -14.82
C ASN A 46 15.44 -26.48 -14.21
N ALA A 47 15.58 -27.08 -13.02
CA ALA A 47 16.87 -27.17 -12.31
C ALA A 47 18.00 -27.80 -13.15
N ASN A 48 17.67 -28.73 -14.06
CA ASN A 48 18.62 -29.45 -14.92
C ASN A 48 18.91 -28.76 -16.26
N ASN A 49 18.24 -27.65 -16.58
CA ASN A 49 18.45 -26.88 -17.82
C ASN A 49 18.87 -25.45 -17.46
N GLU A 50 20.13 -25.13 -17.65
CA GLU A 50 20.69 -23.84 -17.24
C GLU A 50 20.02 -22.63 -17.90
N GLU A 51 19.61 -22.75 -19.16
CA GLU A 51 18.96 -21.67 -19.91
C GLU A 51 17.54 -21.41 -19.37
N ALA A 52 16.76 -22.47 -19.18
CA ALA A 52 15.41 -22.36 -18.63
C ALA A 52 15.43 -21.94 -17.15
N ARG A 53 16.46 -22.35 -16.40
CA ARG A 53 16.72 -21.89 -15.02
C ARG A 53 17.03 -20.39 -14.98
N ALA A 54 17.78 -19.87 -15.95
CA ALA A 54 18.08 -18.45 -16.04
C ALA A 54 16.80 -17.61 -16.28
N LYS A 55 15.87 -18.11 -17.11
CA LYS A 55 14.54 -17.48 -17.29
C LYS A 55 13.73 -17.48 -16.00
N GLY A 56 13.70 -18.60 -15.26
CA GLY A 56 13.07 -18.68 -13.94
C GLY A 56 13.63 -17.65 -12.94
N LYS A 57 14.96 -17.48 -12.90
CA LYS A 57 15.61 -16.42 -12.10
C LYS A 57 15.15 -15.03 -12.50
N GLN A 58 15.07 -14.75 -13.79
CA GLN A 58 14.63 -13.45 -14.28
C GLN A 58 13.19 -13.14 -13.84
N HIS A 59 12.28 -14.12 -13.92
CA HIS A 59 10.90 -13.96 -13.43
C HIS A 59 10.85 -13.71 -11.91
N MET A 60 11.66 -14.42 -11.13
CA MET A 60 11.76 -14.16 -9.68
C MET A 60 12.24 -12.73 -9.39
N VAL A 61 13.27 -12.26 -10.11
CA VAL A 61 13.81 -10.89 -9.91
C VAL A 61 12.76 -9.84 -10.23
N TRP A 62 12.05 -9.96 -11.35
CA TRP A 62 10.96 -9.03 -11.69
C TRP A 62 9.82 -9.05 -10.66
N GLY A 63 9.48 -10.24 -10.14
CA GLY A 63 8.52 -10.38 -9.05
C GLY A 63 8.99 -9.68 -7.76
N ILE A 64 10.25 -9.89 -7.36
CA ILE A 64 10.84 -9.24 -6.17
C ILE A 64 10.87 -7.72 -6.33
N VAL A 65 11.27 -7.21 -7.50
CA VAL A 65 11.29 -5.77 -7.77
C VAL A 65 9.88 -5.18 -7.62
N GLY A 66 8.85 -5.84 -8.16
CA GLY A 66 7.46 -5.43 -7.98
C GLY A 66 7.04 -5.40 -6.51
N LEU A 67 7.35 -6.45 -5.76
CA LEU A 67 7.03 -6.54 -4.32
C LEU A 67 7.79 -5.48 -3.50
N LEU A 68 9.06 -5.22 -3.84
CA LEU A 68 9.88 -4.21 -3.17
C LEU A 68 9.30 -2.80 -3.34
N ILE A 69 8.81 -2.46 -4.54
CA ILE A 69 8.18 -1.16 -4.81
C ILE A 69 6.90 -0.98 -3.98
N MET A 70 6.08 -2.03 -3.90
CA MET A 70 4.86 -1.98 -3.07
C MET A 70 5.20 -1.85 -1.58
N PHE A 71 6.19 -2.60 -1.12
CA PHE A 71 6.66 -2.55 0.27
C PHE A 71 7.27 -1.19 0.63
N SER A 72 8.05 -0.59 -0.28
CA SER A 72 8.65 0.72 -0.06
C SER A 72 7.59 1.81 0.01
N ALA A 73 6.58 1.78 -0.86
CA ALA A 73 5.46 2.72 -0.81
C ALA A 73 4.70 2.63 0.52
N PHE A 74 4.36 1.41 0.98
CA PHE A 74 3.71 1.20 2.29
C PHE A 74 4.58 1.71 3.45
N THR A 75 5.86 1.39 3.44
CA THR A 75 6.81 1.79 4.49
C THR A 75 6.93 3.32 4.56
N ILE A 76 7.09 3.98 3.41
CA ILE A 76 7.21 5.45 3.35
C ILE A 76 5.90 6.08 3.83
N MET A 77 4.74 5.57 3.39
CA MET A 77 3.43 6.06 3.84
C MET A 77 3.30 5.98 5.37
N GLN A 78 3.66 4.84 5.97
CA GLN A 78 3.61 4.66 7.42
C GLN A 78 4.56 5.62 8.14
N ILE A 79 5.78 5.82 7.62
CA ILE A 79 6.73 6.77 8.20
C ILE A 79 6.14 8.18 8.19
N ILE A 80 5.53 8.62 7.08
CA ILE A 80 4.94 9.95 6.96
C ILE A 80 3.79 10.12 7.97
N VAL A 81 2.85 9.17 8.03
CA VAL A 81 1.71 9.21 8.97
C VAL A 81 2.18 9.30 10.42
N ASN A 82 3.14 8.47 10.79
CA ASN A 82 3.68 8.42 12.15
C ASN A 82 4.52 9.66 12.50
N THR A 83 5.27 10.20 11.53
CA THR A 83 6.12 11.38 11.75
C THR A 83 5.30 12.66 11.87
N LEU A 84 4.19 12.73 11.15
CA LEU A 84 3.27 13.88 11.17
C LEU A 84 2.18 13.77 12.25
N ASP A 85 2.22 12.72 13.09
CA ASP A 85 1.25 12.43 14.15
C ASP A 85 -0.21 12.54 13.68
N LEU A 86 -0.48 12.05 12.46
CA LEU A 86 -1.83 12.05 11.89
C LEU A 86 -2.73 10.99 12.56
N GLU A 87 -2.19 10.27 13.54
CA GLU A 87 -2.81 9.24 14.36
C GLU A 87 -3.32 9.83 15.69
N SER A 88 -4.05 10.95 15.64
CA SER A 88 -4.72 11.51 16.82
C SER A 88 -6.23 11.20 16.79
N PRO A 89 -6.72 10.15 17.51
CA PRO A 89 -8.12 10.07 17.90
C PRO A 89 -8.40 11.14 18.96
N PRO A 90 -9.34 12.07 18.72
CA PRO A 90 -9.72 13.06 19.72
C PRO A 90 -10.46 12.36 20.85
N ASN A 91 -9.74 12.00 21.90
CA ASN A 91 -10.27 12.19 23.25
C ASN A 91 -10.42 13.71 23.42
N GLY A 92 -11.50 14.26 22.86
CA GLY A 92 -11.85 15.66 23.02
C GLY A 92 -11.98 16.02 24.50
N PRO A 93 -11.77 17.29 24.89
CA PRO A 93 -11.92 17.71 26.27
C PRO A 93 -13.26 17.23 26.85
N ASN A 94 -13.23 16.64 28.04
CA ASN A 94 -14.44 16.20 28.72
C ASN A 94 -15.20 17.45 29.22
N TYR A 95 -16.13 17.98 28.41
CA TYR A 95 -16.90 19.18 28.73
C TYR A 95 -17.81 19.04 29.98
N ARG A 96 -17.82 17.85 30.59
CA ARG A 96 -18.60 17.50 31.80
C ARG A 96 -17.90 17.84 33.12
N GLN A 97 -16.74 18.50 33.07
CA GLN A 97 -15.96 18.89 34.26
C GLN A 97 -15.86 20.42 34.44
N ILE A 98 -16.21 21.20 33.40
CA ILE A 98 -16.14 22.67 33.41
C ILE A 98 -17.43 23.32 33.91
N ASP A 99 -18.47 22.53 34.14
CA ASP A 99 -19.80 22.92 34.59
C ASP A 99 -20.10 22.54 36.06
N GLN A 100 -19.10 22.04 36.81
CA GLN A 100 -19.27 21.59 38.20
C GLN A 100 -18.65 22.47 39.30
N ASN A 101 -18.31 23.74 39.02
CA ASN A 101 -17.89 24.67 40.08
C ASN A 101 -18.43 26.09 39.87
#